data_AF-V9G5L6-F1
#
_entry.id   AF-V9G5L6-F1
#
_cell.length_a   1.000
_cell.length_b   1.000
_cell.length_c   1.000
_cell.angle_alpha   90.00
_cell.angle_beta   90.00
_cell.angle_gamma   90.00
#
_symmetry.space_group_name_H-M   'P 1'
#
loop_
_entity.id
_entity.type
_entity.pdbx_description
1 polymer ?
#
loop_
_entity_poly.entity_id
_entity_poly.type
_entity_poly.pdbx_seq_one_letter_code
_entity_poly.pdbx_strand_id
1 'polypeptide(L)'
;MFHVKSGMLKIERLHQDGHALLVNLIVPGETIPHHSLITPKPYFGTAVGLVTSEVEVYRLEDWYRSLEQDPVRYRTIALQLQDKLRMMQVRIDQLSAIEPIERLRKLQRWFEQYISPSSLTDVLTQVEIGQLIGLRRETVNRLLRQERLATGPKNS
;
A
#
# COMPACT_ATOMS: atom_id res chain seq x y z
N MET A 1 3.93 14.51 11.07
CA MET A 1 4.38 13.62 9.98
C MET A 1 4.71 12.26 10.55
N PHE A 2 4.63 11.22 9.73
CA PHE A 2 4.94 9.86 10.11
C PHE A 2 5.91 9.26 9.12
N HIS A 3 6.95 8.61 9.59
CA HIS A 3 7.88 7.88 8.72
C HIS A 3 7.86 6.40 9.09
N VAL A 4 7.54 5.56 8.10
CA VAL A 4 7.35 4.13 8.30
C VAL A 4 8.70 3.44 8.26
N LYS A 5 9.13 2.90 9.41
CA LYS A 5 10.40 2.15 9.53
C LYS A 5 10.23 0.70 9.10
N SER A 6 9.09 0.08 9.44
CA SER A 6 8.80 -1.32 9.14
C SER A 6 7.29 -1.60 9.06
N GLY A 7 6.96 -2.78 8.52
CA GLY A 7 5.59 -3.24 8.32
C GLY A 7 4.92 -2.58 7.10
N MET A 8 3.59 -2.55 7.09
CA MET A 8 2.82 -2.07 5.94
C MET A 8 1.51 -1.46 6.41
N LEU A 9 1.13 -0.32 5.83
CA LEU A 9 -0.12 0.35 6.13
C LEU A 9 -0.99 0.41 4.88
N LYS A 10 -2.31 0.31 5.06
CA LYS A 10 -3.28 0.77 4.07
C LYS A 10 -3.78 2.16 4.42
N ILE A 11 -4.07 2.95 3.39
CA ILE A 11 -4.81 4.20 3.53
C ILE A 11 -6.22 3.96 3.02
N GLU A 12 -7.21 4.19 3.88
CA GLU A 12 -8.62 4.07 3.54
C GLU A 12 -9.34 5.40 3.71
N ARG A 13 -10.37 5.62 2.88
CA ARG A 13 -11.30 6.73 3.03
C ARG A 13 -12.67 6.18 3.37
N LEU A 14 -13.22 6.62 4.49
CA LEU A 14 -14.59 6.31 4.89
C LEU A 14 -15.57 7.21 4.12
N HIS A 15 -16.53 6.60 3.46
CA HIS A 15 -17.68 7.28 2.87
C HIS A 15 -18.77 7.47 3.93
N GLN A 16 -19.72 8.38 3.67
CA GLN A 16 -20.82 8.70 4.60
C GLN A 16 -21.73 7.50 4.89
N ASP A 17 -21.78 6.54 3.97
CA ASP A 17 -22.53 5.28 4.10
C ASP A 17 -21.77 4.21 4.91
N GLY A 18 -20.57 4.52 5.41
CA GLY A 18 -19.73 3.61 6.20
C GLY A 18 -18.82 2.72 5.36
N HIS A 19 -18.86 2.80 4.02
CA HIS A 19 -17.95 2.02 3.18
C HIS A 19 -16.54 2.61 3.17
N ALA A 20 -15.54 1.75 3.36
CA ALA A 20 -14.13 2.12 3.26
C ALA A 20 -13.61 1.85 1.84
N LEU A 21 -13.06 2.89 1.21
CA LEU A 21 -12.33 2.77 -0.05
C LEU A 21 -10.84 2.69 0.24
N LEU A 22 -10.18 1.61 -0.19
CA LEU A 22 -8.73 1.51 -0.18
C LEU A 22 -8.15 2.47 -1.21
N VAL A 23 -7.41 3.48 -0.76
CA VAL A 23 -6.85 4.54 -1.61
C VAL A 23 -5.39 4.28 -1.94
N ASN A 24 -4.62 3.75 -0.99
CA ASN A 24 -3.18 3.58 -1.16
C ASN A 24 -2.62 2.53 -0.20
N LEU A 25 -1.42 2.07 -0.51
CA LEU A 25 -0.59 1.25 0.37
C LEU A 25 0.71 2.00 0.66
N ILE A 26 1.17 1.90 1.90
CA ILE A 26 2.38 2.54 2.42
C ILE A 26 3.34 1.45 2.87
N VAL A 27 4.55 1.47 2.31
CA VAL A 27 5.63 0.51 2.63
C VAL A 27 6.75 1.19 3.41
N PRO A 28 7.71 0.41 3.98
CA PRO A 28 8.84 0.97 4.71
C PRO A 28 9.66 1.97 3.89
N GLY A 29 10.16 3.01 4.55
CA GLY A 29 10.91 4.10 3.94
C GLY A 29 10.05 5.31 3.51
N GLU A 30 8.72 5.13 3.42
CA GLU A 30 7.80 6.21 3.07
C GLU A 30 7.57 7.17 4.25
N THR A 31 7.46 8.47 3.95
CA THR A 31 6.98 9.49 4.89
C THR A 31 5.58 9.94 4.47
N ILE A 32 4.63 9.89 5.40
CA ILE A 32 3.23 10.25 5.17
C ILE A 32 2.78 11.41 6.07
N PRO A 33 1.78 12.20 5.63
CA PRO A 33 1.11 12.14 4.33
C PRO A 33 1.93 12.72 3.16
N HIS A 34 2.00 12.00 2.03
CA HIS A 34 2.72 12.43 0.81
C HIS A 34 2.29 13.80 0.29
N HIS A 35 0.98 14.07 0.31
CA HIS A 35 0.41 15.31 -0.21
C HIS A 35 0.69 16.53 0.67
N SER A 36 1.27 16.33 1.86
CA SER A 36 1.64 17.42 2.77
C SER A 36 3.13 17.48 3.11
N LEU A 37 4.00 16.75 2.41
CA LEU A 37 5.44 16.72 2.71
C LEU A 37 6.11 18.10 2.60
N ILE A 38 5.62 18.95 1.69
CA ILE A 38 6.20 20.28 1.41
C ILE A 38 5.30 21.39 1.96
N THR A 39 3.98 21.28 1.76
CA THR A 39 3.01 22.29 2.20
C THR A 39 1.87 21.65 3.00
N PRO A 40 1.29 22.34 4.01
CA PRO A 40 0.15 21.81 4.75
C PRO A 40 -1.07 21.57 3.86
N LYS A 41 -1.74 20.43 4.03
CA LYS A 41 -3.05 20.15 3.45
C LYS A 41 -3.92 19.32 4.41
N PRO A 42 -5.26 19.46 4.36
CA PRO A 42 -6.15 18.62 5.15
C PRO A 42 -5.96 17.12 4.87
N TYR A 43 -6.23 16.30 5.88
CA TYR A 43 -6.12 14.84 5.84
C TYR A 43 -7.52 14.24 5.76
N PHE A 44 -7.78 13.43 4.74
CA PHE A 44 -9.09 12.78 4.53
C PHE A 44 -8.99 11.26 4.43
N GLY A 45 -7.86 10.68 4.83
CA GLY A 45 -7.63 9.24 4.81
C GLY A 45 -7.14 8.76 6.17
N THR A 46 -7.56 7.57 6.56
CA THR A 46 -7.13 6.87 7.75
C THR A 46 -6.02 5.89 7.38
N ALA A 47 -4.90 5.93 8.10
CA ALA A 47 -3.85 4.94 7.96
C ALA A 47 -4.11 3.78 8.94
N VAL A 48 -4.18 2.56 8.42
CA VAL A 48 -4.43 1.33 9.19
C VAL A 48 -3.28 0.36 8.96
N GLY A 49 -2.71 -0.17 10.04
CA GLY A 49 -1.68 -1.20 9.95
C GLY A 49 -2.24 -2.51 9.39
N LEU A 50 -1.59 -3.05 8.36
CA LEU A 50 -1.88 -4.38 7.82
C LEU A 50 -1.12 -5.47 8.59
N VAL A 51 0.04 -5.12 9.11
CA VAL A 51 0.89 -5.92 9.99
C VAL A 51 1.44 -5.03 11.10
N THR A 52 2.11 -5.63 12.09
CA THR A 52 2.87 -4.86 13.08
C THR A 52 3.84 -3.91 12.37
N SER A 53 3.73 -2.63 12.68
CA SER A 53 4.48 -1.55 12.04
C SER A 53 5.17 -0.68 13.07
N GLU A 54 6.41 -0.31 12.76
CA GLU A 54 7.14 0.72 13.49
C GLU A 54 7.07 2.04 12.70
N VAL A 55 6.64 3.10 13.39
CA VAL A 55 6.44 4.42 12.78
C VAL A 55 7.08 5.48 13.67
N GLU A 56 7.95 6.28 13.06
CA GLU A 56 8.54 7.46 13.69
C GLU A 56 7.60 8.66 13.50
N VAL A 57 7.35 9.41 14.58
CA VAL A 57 6.43 10.55 14.57
C VAL A 57 7.20 11.85 14.67
N TYR A 58 6.96 12.75 13.72
CA TYR A 58 7.46 14.13 13.75
C TYR A 58 6.32 15.11 14.01
N ARG A 59 6.58 16.13 14.84
CA ARG A 59 5.69 17.29 14.93
C ARG A 59 5.65 18.02 13.58
N LEU A 60 4.47 18.50 13.20
CA LEU A 60 4.28 19.13 11.89
C LEU A 60 5.07 20.44 11.79
N GLU A 61 5.05 21.23 12.86
CA GLU A 61 5.74 22.51 12.96
C GLU A 61 7.25 22.33 12.82
N ASP A 62 7.81 21.33 13.50
CA ASP A 62 9.24 20.99 13.43
C ASP A 62 9.61 20.45 12.05
N TRP A 63 8.74 19.65 11.42
CA TRP A 63 8.96 19.16 10.06
C TRP A 63 9.09 20.32 9.07
N TYR A 64 8.10 21.22 9.01
CA TYR A 64 8.11 22.33 8.06
C TYR A 64 9.26 23.31 8.33
N ARG A 65 9.52 23.64 9.61
CA ARG A 65 10.67 24.46 10.00
C ARG A 65 11.99 23.84 9.52
N SER A 66 12.13 22.52 9.62
CA SER A 66 13.36 21.85 9.18
C SER A 66 13.60 22.00 7.68
N LEU A 67 12.56 22.07 6.85
CA LEU A 67 12.70 22.24 5.40
C LEU A 67 13.23 23.64 5.05
N GLU A 68 12.83 24.66 5.79
CA GLU A 68 13.31 26.02 5.62
C GLU A 68 14.77 26.18 6.05
N GLN A 69 15.19 25.41 7.07
CA GLN A 69 16.54 25.48 7.64
C GLN A 69 17.58 24.65 6.88
N ASP A 70 17.16 23.59 6.21
CA ASP A 70 18.06 22.66 5.51
C ASP A 70 17.52 22.30 4.11
N PRO A 71 18.04 22.96 3.05
CA PRO A 71 17.64 22.66 1.67
C PRO A 71 17.88 21.21 1.23
N VAL A 72 18.79 20.47 1.88
CA VAL A 72 19.02 19.05 1.58
C VAL A 72 17.77 18.22 1.85
N ARG A 73 16.92 18.64 2.80
CA ARG A 73 15.65 17.96 3.08
C ARG A 73 14.67 18.00 1.90
N TYR A 74 14.68 19.07 1.10
CA TYR A 74 13.90 19.09 -0.13
C TYR A 74 14.38 18.04 -1.14
N ARG A 75 15.69 17.79 -1.22
CA ARG A 75 16.24 16.70 -2.03
C ARG A 75 15.77 15.34 -1.52
N THR A 76 15.77 15.12 -0.20
CA THR A 76 15.24 13.89 0.40
C THR A 76 13.77 13.68 0.05
N ILE A 77 12.93 14.72 0.19
CA ILE A 77 11.52 14.65 -0.20
C ILE A 77 11.36 14.37 -1.70
N ALA A 78 12.13 15.04 -2.56
CA ALA A 78 12.08 14.82 -4.00
C ALA A 78 12.41 13.37 -4.38
N LEU A 79 13.41 12.77 -3.74
CA LEU A 79 13.76 11.35 -3.94
C LEU A 79 12.63 10.43 -3.44
N GLN A 80 12.05 10.69 -2.27
CA GLN A 80 10.91 9.92 -1.77
C GLN A 80 9.70 9.98 -2.72
N LEU A 81 9.39 11.16 -3.26
CA LEU A 81 8.31 11.33 -4.24
C LEU A 81 8.65 10.67 -5.59
N GLN A 82 9.91 10.72 -6.02
CA GLN A 82 10.38 10.02 -7.22
C GLN A 82 10.20 8.51 -7.09
N ASP A 83 10.58 7.94 -5.94
CA ASP A 83 10.43 6.52 -5.68
C ASP A 83 8.94 6.12 -5.60
N LYS A 84 8.08 7.00 -5.05
CA LYS A 84 6.64 6.77 -5.08
C LYS A 84 6.08 6.75 -6.50
N LEU A 85 6.54 7.63 -7.39
CA LEU A 85 6.15 7.61 -8.81
C LEU A 85 6.60 6.32 -9.51
N ARG A 86 7.82 5.85 -9.25
CA ARG A 86 8.30 4.56 -9.76
C ARG A 86 7.47 3.39 -9.25
N MET A 87 7.12 3.39 -7.96
CA MET A 87 6.23 2.38 -7.38
C MET A 87 4.87 2.40 -8.08
N MET A 88 4.29 3.57 -8.32
CA MET A 88 3.02 3.70 -9.05
C MET A 88 3.11 3.14 -10.48
N GLN A 89 4.25 3.32 -11.17
CA GLN A 89 4.49 2.70 -12.48
C GLN A 89 4.50 1.17 -12.39
N VAL A 90 5.20 0.60 -11.40
CA VAL A 90 5.17 -0.85 -11.15
C VAL A 90 3.75 -1.35 -10.92
N ARG A 91 2.91 -0.60 -10.17
CA ARG A 91 1.50 -0.95 -9.96
C ARG A 91 0.68 -0.93 -11.25
N ILE A 92 0.90 0.05 -12.11
CA ILE A 92 0.24 0.12 -13.42
C ILE A 92 0.62 -1.10 -14.28
N ASP A 93 1.89 -1.51 -14.28
CA ASP A 93 2.37 -2.70 -15.00
C ASP A 93 1.83 -4.01 -14.42
N GLN A 94 1.50 -4.04 -13.12
CA GLN A 94 0.80 -5.17 -12.52
C GLN A 94 -0.65 -5.25 -13.01
N LEU A 95 -1.32 -4.10 -13.13
CA LEU A 95 -2.69 -3.99 -13.61
C LEU A 95 -2.83 -4.26 -15.11
N SER A 96 -1.80 -4.01 -15.91
CA SER A 96 -1.81 -4.22 -17.36
C SER A 96 -1.72 -5.69 -17.79
N ALA A 97 -1.49 -6.63 -16.85
CA ALA A 97 -1.48 -8.06 -17.17
C ALA A 97 -2.82 -8.49 -17.79
N ILE A 98 -2.76 -9.28 -18.85
CA ILE A 98 -3.94 -9.71 -19.61
C ILE A 98 -4.78 -10.65 -18.75
N GLU A 99 -4.14 -11.64 -18.14
CA GLU A 99 -4.83 -12.68 -17.39
C GLU A 99 -5.11 -12.25 -15.94
N PRO A 100 -6.36 -12.36 -15.44
CA PRO A 100 -6.70 -11.98 -14.06
C PRO A 100 -5.88 -12.71 -12.99
N ILE A 101 -5.53 -13.98 -13.24
CA ILE A 101 -4.70 -14.77 -12.33
C ILE A 101 -3.28 -14.22 -12.19
N GLU A 102 -2.72 -13.65 -13.27
CA GLU A 102 -1.39 -13.07 -13.25
C GLU A 102 -1.37 -11.78 -12.42
N ARG A 103 -2.43 -10.97 -12.48
CA ARG A 103 -2.58 -9.78 -11.62
C ARG A 103 -2.56 -10.16 -10.14
N LEU A 104 -3.29 -11.21 -9.78
CA LEU A 104 -3.31 -11.73 -8.41
C LEU A 104 -1.93 -12.20 -7.96
N ARG A 105 -1.22 -12.99 -8.78
CA ARG A 105 0.14 -13.47 -8.48
C ARG A 105 1.17 -12.36 -8.38
N LYS A 106 1.07 -11.35 -9.25
CA LYS A 106 1.92 -10.15 -9.17
C LYS A 106 1.65 -9.38 -7.87
N LEU A 107 0.39 -9.26 -7.45
CA LEU A 107 0.02 -8.64 -6.17
C LEU A 107 0.57 -9.42 -4.98
N GLN A 108 0.40 -10.75 -4.94
CA GLN A 108 0.90 -11.62 -3.87
C GLN A 108 2.43 -11.48 -3.72
N ARG A 109 3.18 -11.62 -4.83
CA ARG A 109 4.64 -11.46 -4.82
C ARG A 109 5.10 -10.08 -4.36
N TRP A 110 4.33 -9.04 -4.66
CA TRP A 110 4.65 -7.70 -4.20
C TRP A 110 4.39 -7.55 -2.69
N PHE A 111 3.31 -8.12 -2.16
CA PHE A 111 3.04 -8.15 -0.71
C PHE A 111 4.10 -8.95 0.06
N GLU A 112 4.53 -10.10 -0.46
CA GLU A 112 5.56 -10.96 0.17
C GLU A 112 6.86 -10.21 0.51
N GLN A 113 7.18 -9.15 -0.21
CA GLN A 113 8.36 -8.30 0.06
C GLN A 113 8.25 -7.52 1.38
N TYR A 114 7.04 -7.32 1.91
CA TYR A 114 6.78 -6.41 3.03
C TYR A 114 6.09 -7.06 4.24
N ILE A 115 5.31 -8.12 4.02
CA ILE A 115 4.45 -8.70 5.06
C ILE A 115 4.82 -10.12 5.49
N SER A 116 5.88 -10.71 4.89
CA SER A 116 6.35 -12.05 5.25
C SER A 116 6.59 -12.17 6.77
N PRO A 117 6.10 -13.25 7.43
CA PRO A 117 5.56 -14.49 6.86
C PRO A 117 4.05 -14.48 6.55
N SER A 118 3.35 -13.35 6.75
CA SER A 118 1.93 -13.24 6.46
C SER A 118 1.67 -13.29 4.96
N SER A 119 0.52 -13.84 4.57
CA SER A 119 0.04 -13.86 3.18
C SER A 119 -0.89 -12.69 2.89
N LEU A 120 -1.10 -12.40 1.60
CA LEU A 120 -2.03 -11.36 1.13
C LEU A 120 -3.44 -11.51 1.75
N THR A 121 -3.92 -12.74 1.87
CA THR A 121 -5.27 -13.04 2.38
C THR A 121 -5.39 -12.98 3.90
N ASP A 122 -4.27 -12.92 4.63
CA ASP A 122 -4.28 -12.73 6.08
C ASP A 122 -4.52 -11.27 6.45
N VAL A 123 -4.14 -10.34 5.57
CA VAL A 123 -4.14 -8.90 5.85
C VAL A 123 -5.15 -8.10 5.04
N LEU A 124 -5.66 -8.64 3.93
CA LEU A 124 -6.65 -7.98 3.09
C LEU A 124 -7.87 -8.87 2.81
N THR A 125 -9.02 -8.21 2.77
CA THR A 125 -10.27 -8.81 2.31
C THR A 125 -10.25 -9.02 0.79
N GLN A 126 -11.10 -9.92 0.30
CA GLN A 126 -11.29 -10.13 -1.14
C GLN A 126 -11.80 -8.88 -1.87
N VAL A 127 -12.51 -7.98 -1.16
CA VAL A 127 -12.96 -6.69 -1.70
C VAL A 127 -11.77 -5.78 -1.92
N GLU A 128 -10.88 -5.64 -0.94
CA GLU A 128 -9.67 -4.79 -1.04
C GLU A 128 -8.69 -5.33 -2.06
N ILE A 129 -8.51 -6.67 -2.11
CA ILE A 129 -7.74 -7.31 -3.19
C ILE A 129 -8.35 -6.92 -4.53
N GLY A 130 -9.66 -7.05 -4.71
CA GLY A 130 -10.37 -6.65 -5.92
C GLY A 130 -10.14 -5.19 -6.30
N GLN A 131 -10.20 -4.27 -5.34
CA GLN A 131 -9.90 -2.85 -5.54
C GLN A 131 -8.46 -2.63 -6.05
N LEU A 132 -7.49 -3.39 -5.53
CA LEU A 132 -6.07 -3.27 -5.88
C LEU A 132 -5.71 -3.80 -7.26
N ILE A 133 -6.44 -4.79 -7.78
CA ILE A 133 -6.16 -5.42 -9.10
C ILE A 133 -7.25 -5.21 -10.14
N GLY A 134 -8.25 -4.35 -9.84
CA GLY A 134 -9.33 -4.01 -10.76
C GLY A 134 -10.27 -5.19 -11.05
N LEU A 135 -10.54 -6.04 -10.07
CA LEU A 135 -11.41 -7.21 -10.19
C LEU A 135 -12.59 -7.13 -9.22
N ARG A 136 -13.70 -7.76 -9.59
CA ARG A 136 -14.82 -7.97 -8.67
C ARG A 136 -14.43 -9.00 -7.59
N ARG A 137 -15.00 -8.85 -6.39
CA ARG A 137 -14.78 -9.77 -5.26
C ARG A 137 -15.05 -11.23 -5.64
N GLU A 138 -16.09 -11.49 -6.41
CA GLU A 138 -16.48 -12.83 -6.86
C GLU A 138 -15.40 -13.46 -7.76
N THR A 139 -14.79 -12.66 -8.63
CA THR A 139 -13.67 -13.10 -9.48
C THR A 139 -12.45 -13.42 -8.63
N VAL A 140 -12.10 -12.55 -7.67
CA VAL A 140 -10.99 -12.78 -6.73
C VAL A 140 -11.19 -14.09 -5.95
N ASN A 141 -12.39 -14.31 -5.41
CA ASN A 141 -12.73 -15.53 -4.68
C ASN A 141 -12.50 -16.79 -5.53
N ARG A 142 -12.94 -16.77 -6.80
CA ARG A 142 -12.75 -17.87 -7.74
C ARG A 142 -11.27 -18.15 -8.01
N LEU A 143 -10.46 -17.10 -8.22
CA LEU A 143 -9.03 -17.22 -8.49
C LEU A 143 -8.27 -17.79 -7.27
N LEU A 144 -8.54 -17.27 -6.07
CA LEU A 144 -7.93 -17.78 -4.83
C LEU A 144 -8.27 -19.26 -4.60
N ARG A 145 -9.52 -19.67 -4.87
CA ARG A 145 -9.92 -21.08 -4.77
C ARG A 145 -9.18 -21.95 -5.79
N GLN A 146 -8.99 -21.46 -7.01
CA GLN A 146 -8.25 -22.18 -8.06
C GLN A 146 -6.79 -22.41 -7.67
N GLU A 147 -6.11 -21.41 -7.10
CA GLU A 147 -4.72 -21.57 -6.64
C GLU A 147 -4.59 -22.56 -5.48
N ARG A 148 -5.54 -22.55 -4.53
CA ARG A 148 -5.55 -23.51 -3.42
C ARG A 148 -5.72 -24.95 -3.89
N LEU A 149 -6.52 -25.18 -4.94
CA LEU A 149 -6.69 -26.51 -5.53
C LEU A 149 -5.44 -26.97 -6.30
N ALA A 150 -4.71 -26.04 -6.92
CA ALA A 150 -3.47 -26.34 -7.63
C ALA A 150 -2.28 -26.63 -6.69
N THR A 151 -2.33 -26.15 -5.45
CA THR A 151 -1.30 -26.32 -4.41
C THR A 151 -1.62 -27.41 -3.38
N GLY A 152 -2.82 -28.00 -3.42
CA GLY A 152 -3.18 -29.17 -2.61
C GLY A 152 -2.44 -30.45 -3.05
N PRO A 153 -2.38 -31.50 -2.21
CA PRO A 153 -1.70 -32.73 -2.56
C PRO A 153 -2.31 -33.30 -3.84
N LYS A 154 -1.48 -33.55 -4.86
CA LYS A 154 -1.85 -34.45 -5.94
C LYS A 154 -2.06 -35.82 -5.30
N ASN A 155 -3.31 -36.22 -5.10
CA ASN A 155 -3.64 -37.55 -4.61
C ASN A 155 -2.81 -38.57 -5.41
N SER A 156 -1.89 -39.22 -4.70
CA SER A 156 -1.17 -40.41 -5.18
C SER A 156 -2.07 -41.61 -5.03
#